data_AF-A0A8C9YVF5-F1
#
_entry.id   AF-A0A8C9YVF5-F1
#
_cell.length_a   1.000
_cell.length_b   1.000
_cell.length_c   1.000
_cell.angle_alpha   90.00
_cell.angle_beta   90.00
_cell.angle_gamma   90.00
#
_symmetry.space_group_name_H-M   'P 1'
#
loop_
_entity.id
_entity.type
_entity.pdbx_description
1 polymer ?
#
loop_
_entity_poly.entity_id
_entity_poly.type
_entity_poly.pdbx_seq_one_letter_code
_entity_poly.pdbx_strand_id
1 'polypeptide(L)'
;MMCDVIYLRREAGRVMAVSQPKQDKESDDCSLLPLVHDIIKCMDKDSQDVHQELAKLKTKIQEAREQISNMPGVDSSPLEQQHQLATLREQVRTKNQLLQKYKSLCMFDVPKAS
;
A
#
# COMPACT_ATOMS: atom_id res chain seq x y z
N MET A 1 -32.68 13.90 -7.51
CA MET A 1 -33.11 12.81 -6.58
C MET A 1 -32.54 11.45 -7.01
N MET A 2 -32.90 10.87 -8.17
CA MET A 2 -32.32 9.58 -8.63
C MET A 2 -30.87 9.70 -9.13
N CYS A 3 -30.49 10.80 -9.79
CA CYS A 3 -29.10 11.02 -10.24
C CYS A 3 -28.11 11.18 -9.08
N ASP A 4 -28.54 11.78 -7.97
CA ASP A 4 -27.68 12.04 -6.81
C ASP A 4 -27.25 10.76 -6.09
N VAL A 5 -28.13 9.75 -6.05
CA VAL A 5 -27.83 8.46 -5.41
C VAL A 5 -26.91 7.60 -6.27
N ILE A 6 -27.07 7.64 -7.59
CA ILE A 6 -26.15 6.98 -8.53
C ILE A 6 -24.79 7.68 -8.50
N TYR A 7 -24.77 9.01 -8.38
CA TYR A 7 -23.54 9.79 -8.21
C TYR A 7 -22.83 9.44 -6.90
N LEU A 8 -23.54 9.39 -5.76
CA LEU A 8 -22.97 8.98 -4.48
C LEU A 8 -22.46 7.54 -4.48
N ARG A 9 -23.16 6.61 -5.14
CA ARG A 9 -22.71 5.21 -5.26
C ARG A 9 -21.49 5.07 -6.16
N ARG A 10 -21.43 5.83 -7.26
CA ARG A 10 -20.26 5.87 -8.17
C ARG A 10 -19.06 6.55 -7.51
N GLU A 11 -19.28 7.63 -6.76
CA GLU A 11 -18.22 8.34 -6.05
C GLU A 11 -17.73 7.55 -4.84
N ALA A 12 -18.62 6.91 -4.08
CA ALA A 12 -18.22 5.98 -3.03
C ALA A 12 -17.43 4.78 -3.59
N GLY A 13 -17.82 4.23 -4.74
CA GLY A 13 -17.05 3.20 -5.45
C GLY A 13 -15.67 3.70 -5.92
N ARG A 14 -15.58 4.95 -6.39
CA ARG A 14 -14.33 5.58 -6.83
C ARG A 14 -13.38 5.89 -5.67
N VAL A 15 -13.90 6.39 -4.54
CA VAL A 15 -13.12 6.70 -3.33
C VAL A 15 -12.62 5.43 -2.65
N MET A 16 -13.41 4.34 -2.68
CA MET A 16 -12.98 3.02 -2.16
C MET A 16 -11.96 2.34 -3.08
N ALA A 17 -11.91 2.68 -4.37
CA ALA A 17 -10.88 2.20 -5.29
C ALA A 17 -9.54 2.94 -5.17
N VAL A 18 -9.52 4.12 -4.53
CA VAL A 18 -8.33 4.98 -4.44
C VAL A 18 -7.43 4.66 -3.23
N SER A 19 -7.86 3.77 -2.34
CA SER A 19 -7.12 3.46 -1.10
C SER A 19 -7.17 1.98 -0.73
N GLN A 20 -7.00 1.10 -1.71
CA GLN A 20 -6.36 -0.17 -1.36
C GLN A 20 -4.89 0.14 -1.05
N PRO A 21 -4.38 -0.12 0.17
CA PRO A 21 -2.98 -0.48 0.24
C PRO A 21 -2.88 -1.72 -0.65
N LYS A 22 -2.22 -1.59 -1.80
CA LYS A 22 -1.66 -2.77 -2.44
C LYS A 22 -0.91 -3.46 -1.32
N GLN A 23 -1.34 -4.68 -1.01
CA GLN A 23 -0.59 -5.58 -0.17
C GLN A 23 0.72 -5.80 -0.94
N ASP A 24 1.68 -4.90 -0.70
CA ASP A 24 3.02 -5.06 -1.19
C ASP A 24 3.48 -6.36 -0.55
N LYS A 25 3.76 -7.33 -1.42
CA LYS A 25 4.48 -8.54 -1.08
C LYS A 25 5.56 -8.15 -0.09
N GLU A 26 5.63 -8.82 1.07
CA GLU A 26 6.81 -8.74 1.93
C GLU A 26 8.03 -8.78 1.02
N SER A 27 8.72 -7.64 0.91
CA SER A 27 9.88 -7.50 0.07
C SER A 27 11.05 -8.15 0.78
N ASP A 28 11.03 -9.48 0.82
CA ASP A 28 12.20 -10.32 1.07
C ASP A 28 13.32 -10.04 0.04
N ASP A 29 13.04 -9.22 -0.97
CA ASP A 29 13.94 -8.82 -2.06
C ASP A 29 15.10 -7.90 -1.65
N CYS A 30 15.24 -7.48 -0.39
CA CYS A 30 16.35 -6.60 0.05
C CYS A 30 17.54 -7.34 0.68
N SER A 31 17.61 -8.67 0.59
CA SER A 31 18.74 -9.42 1.15
C SER A 31 20.06 -9.11 0.42
N LEU A 32 20.99 -8.44 1.13
CA LEU A 32 22.32 -8.07 0.61
C LEU A 32 23.40 -9.11 0.94
N LEU A 33 23.14 -10.01 1.90
CA LEU A 33 24.14 -10.95 2.41
C LEU A 33 24.69 -11.91 1.33
N PRO A 34 23.87 -12.47 0.41
CA PRO A 34 24.40 -13.31 -0.67
C PRO A 34 25.40 -12.55 -1.57
N LEU A 35 25.09 -11.29 -1.91
CA LEU A 35 25.98 -10.44 -2.73
C LEU A 35 27.28 -10.12 -1.99
N VAL A 36 27.22 -9.82 -0.69
CA VAL A 36 28.43 -9.59 0.12
C VAL A 36 29.30 -10.84 0.18
N HIS A 37 28.69 -12.01 0.37
CA HIS A 37 29.41 -13.28 0.34
C HIS A 37 30.09 -13.55 -1.01
N ASP A 38 29.40 -13.28 -2.12
CA ASP A 38 29.96 -13.49 -3.46
C ASP A 38 31.12 -12.53 -3.75
N ILE A 39 31.07 -11.28 -3.27
CA ILE A 39 32.19 -10.33 -3.33
C ILE A 39 33.41 -10.89 -2.58
N ILE A 40 33.23 -11.34 -1.33
CA ILE A 40 34.32 -11.91 -0.52
C ILE A 40 34.93 -13.12 -1.24
N LYS A 41 34.08 -14.01 -1.77
CA LYS A 41 34.52 -15.19 -2.52
C LYS A 41 35.28 -14.85 -3.81
N CYS A 42 34.91 -13.77 -4.51
CA CYS A 42 35.64 -13.30 -5.68
C CYS A 42 36.98 -12.65 -5.30
N MET A 43 37.05 -11.96 -4.16
CA MET A 43 38.29 -11.38 -3.62
C MET A 43 39.28 -12.46 -3.20
N ASP A 44 38.82 -13.50 -2.50
CA ASP A 44 39.66 -14.63 -2.05
C ASP A 44 40.31 -15.40 -3.23
N LYS A 45 39.80 -15.22 -4.44
CA LYS A 45 40.25 -15.89 -5.67
C LYS A 45 41.05 -14.97 -6.61
N ASP A 46 41.30 -13.72 -6.24
CA ASP A 46 41.85 -12.67 -7.12
C ASP A 46 41.10 -12.58 -8.47
N SER A 47 39.77 -12.81 -8.46
CA SER A 47 38.96 -12.78 -9.68
C SER A 47 38.71 -11.34 -10.13
N GLN A 48 38.72 -11.10 -11.45
CA GLN A 48 38.28 -9.83 -12.03
C GLN A 48 36.77 -9.55 -11.83
N ASP A 49 35.99 -10.58 -11.45
CA ASP A 49 34.55 -10.49 -11.23
C ASP A 49 34.15 -9.63 -10.00
N VAL A 50 35.10 -9.28 -9.13
CA VAL A 50 34.85 -8.44 -7.94
C VAL A 50 34.19 -7.12 -8.32
N HIS A 51 34.61 -6.49 -9.42
CA HIS A 51 34.01 -5.24 -9.90
C HIS A 51 32.55 -5.43 -10.33
N GLN A 52 32.21 -6.59 -10.91
CA GLN A 52 30.84 -6.90 -11.31
C GLN A 52 29.94 -7.11 -10.09
N GLU A 53 30.40 -7.86 -9.09
CA GLU A 53 29.63 -8.09 -7.86
C GLU A 53 29.46 -6.80 -7.03
N LEU A 54 30.47 -5.93 -7.00
CA LEU A 54 30.36 -4.60 -6.41
C LEU A 54 29.33 -3.72 -7.13
N ALA A 55 29.29 -3.79 -8.47
CA ALA A 55 28.29 -3.05 -9.25
C ALA A 55 26.87 -3.55 -8.94
N LYS A 56 26.67 -4.88 -8.84
CA LYS A 56 25.38 -5.47 -8.44
C LYS A 56 24.96 -5.01 -7.04
N LEU A 57 25.87 -5.03 -6.07
CA LEU A 57 25.60 -4.56 -4.71
C LEU A 57 25.19 -3.09 -4.70
N LYS A 58 25.91 -2.22 -5.44
CA LYS A 58 25.57 -0.80 -5.56
C LYS A 58 24.17 -0.59 -6.13
N THR A 59 23.82 -1.30 -7.20
CA THR A 59 22.48 -1.24 -7.80
C THR A 59 21.42 -1.69 -6.79
N LYS A 60 21.65 -2.80 -6.08
CA LYS A 60 20.70 -3.33 -5.11
C LYS A 60 20.44 -2.38 -3.93
N ILE A 61 21.49 -1.71 -3.45
CA ILE A 61 21.36 -0.66 -2.43
C ILE A 61 20.53 0.51 -2.98
N GLN A 62 20.77 0.92 -4.22
CA GLN A 62 20.04 2.04 -4.81
C GLN A 62 18.55 1.71 -5.01
N GLU A 63 18.24 0.49 -5.48
CA GLU A 63 16.87 -0.01 -5.56
C GLU A 63 16.19 -0.03 -4.18
N ALA A 64 16.88 -0.48 -3.14
CA ALA A 64 16.34 -0.49 -1.78
C ALA A 64 16.06 0.94 -1.27
N ARG A 65 16.95 1.90 -1.57
CA ARG A 65 16.73 3.31 -1.21
C ARG A 65 15.52 3.89 -1.93
N GLU A 66 15.34 3.58 -3.21
CA GLU A 66 14.19 4.04 -3.99
C GLU A 66 12.89 3.42 -3.48
N GLN A 67 12.90 2.13 -3.13
CA GLN A 67 11.75 1.47 -2.49
C GLN A 67 11.36 2.15 -1.17
N ILE A 68 12.33 2.43 -0.30
CA ILE A 68 12.09 3.13 0.97
C ILE A 68 11.53 4.54 0.70
N SER A 69 12.10 5.27 -0.25
CA SER A 69 11.64 6.62 -0.60
C SER A 69 10.22 6.65 -1.16
N ASN A 70 9.78 5.58 -1.82
CA ASN A 70 8.43 5.45 -2.35
C ASN A 70 7.44 4.86 -1.33
N MET A 71 7.90 4.47 -0.14
CA MET A 71 7.07 3.86 0.89
C MET A 71 6.11 4.90 1.48
N PRO A 72 4.79 4.63 1.48
CA PRO A 72 3.82 5.56 2.04
C PRO A 72 4.08 5.85 3.52
N GLY A 73 4.09 7.12 3.88
CA GLY A 73 4.27 7.56 5.26
C GLY A 73 5.73 7.58 5.73
N VAL A 74 6.73 7.27 4.89
CA VAL A 74 8.16 7.36 5.26
C VAL A 74 8.58 8.76 5.72
N ASP A 75 7.92 9.81 5.18
CA ASP A 75 8.16 11.21 5.54
C ASP A 75 7.37 11.68 6.76
N SER A 76 6.50 10.84 7.33
CA SER A 76 5.62 11.18 8.45
C SER A 76 6.17 10.68 9.77
N SER A 77 5.98 11.45 10.85
CA SER A 77 6.32 10.98 12.18
C SER A 77 5.39 9.82 12.63
N PRO A 78 5.85 8.94 13.53
CA PRO A 78 5.01 7.84 14.04
C PRO A 78 3.69 8.33 14.65
N LEU A 79 3.69 9.50 15.28
CA LEU A 79 2.49 10.11 15.87
C LEU A 79 1.50 10.55 14.80
N GLU A 80 1.96 11.19 13.73
CA GLU A 80 1.12 11.60 12.60
C GLU A 80 0.51 10.41 11.89
N GLN A 81 1.29 9.34 11.67
CA GLN A 81 0.80 8.08 11.11
C GLN A 81 -0.30 7.47 11.98
N GLN A 82 -0.10 7.43 13.30
CA GLN A 82 -1.09 6.89 14.24
C GLN A 82 -2.37 7.73 14.25
N HIS A 83 -2.25 9.06 14.24
CA HIS A 83 -3.39 9.97 14.18
C HIS A 83 -4.18 9.80 12.87
N GLN A 84 -3.49 9.70 11.73
CA GLN A 84 -4.13 9.46 10.44
C GLN A 84 -4.85 8.11 10.41
N LEU A 85 -4.26 7.06 10.97
CA LEU A 85 -4.90 5.75 11.11
C LEU A 85 -6.17 5.81 11.98
N ALA A 86 -6.12 6.51 13.12
CA ALA A 86 -7.29 6.70 13.98
C ALA A 86 -8.41 7.43 13.24
N THR A 87 -8.07 8.50 12.52
CA THR A 87 -9.01 9.26 11.70
C THR A 87 -9.67 8.39 10.62
N LEU A 88 -8.88 7.58 9.90
CA LEU A 88 -9.41 6.68 8.87
C LEU A 88 -10.36 5.62 9.46
N ARG A 89 -10.03 5.07 10.63
CA ARG A 89 -10.90 4.12 11.35
C ARG A 89 -12.23 4.75 11.74
N GLU A 90 -12.22 5.98 12.25
CA GLU A 90 -13.43 6.74 12.58
C GLU A 90 -14.29 7.01 11.34
N GLN A 91 -13.68 7.39 10.22
CA GLN A 91 -14.39 7.60 8.95
C GLN A 91 -15.07 6.32 8.47
N VAL A 92 -14.38 5.18 8.51
CA VAL A 92 -14.96 3.88 8.14
C VAL A 92 -16.14 3.53 9.06
N ARG A 93 -16.00 3.74 10.37
CA ARG A 93 -17.07 3.52 11.35
C ARG A 93 -18.31 4.36 11.02
N THR A 94 -18.12 5.66 10.80
CA THR A 94 -19.19 6.61 10.51
C THR A 94 -19.88 6.30 9.19
N LYS A 95 -19.11 6.03 8.13
CA LYS A 95 -19.64 5.61 6.81
C LYS A 95 -20.47 4.33 6.93
N ASN A 96 -19.99 3.34 7.68
CA ASN A 96 -20.74 2.11 7.92
C ASN A 96 -22.04 2.34 8.71
N GLN A 97 -22.02 3.17 9.75
CA GLN A 97 -23.23 3.55 10.48
C GLN A 97 -24.25 4.23 9.57
N LEU A 98 -23.80 5.13 8.70
CA LEU A 98 -24.67 5.80 7.74
C LEU A 98 -25.29 4.81 6.75
N LEU A 99 -24.49 3.89 6.20
CA LEU A 99 -25.00 2.82 5.33
C LEU A 99 -26.03 1.93 6.05
N GLN A 100 -25.81 1.60 7.33
CA GLN A 100 -26.76 0.84 8.12
C GLN A 100 -28.07 1.60 8.36
N LYS A 101 -27.99 2.90 8.67
CA LYS A 101 -29.19 3.75 8.79
C LYS A 101 -29.99 3.77 7.49
N TYR A 102 -29.34 3.92 6.35
CA TYR A 102 -30.02 3.87 5.05
C TYR A 102 -30.64 2.49 4.75
N LYS A 103 -30.00 1.39 5.19
CA LYS A 103 -30.58 0.03 5.08
C LYS A 103 -31.79 -0.16 5.99
N SER A 104 -31.76 0.33 7.23
CA SER A 104 -32.86 0.19 8.18
C SER A 104 -34.05 1.10 7.85
N LEU A 105 -33.79 2.25 7.23
CA LEU A 105 -34.80 3.17 6.71
C LEU A 105 -35.45 2.68 5.41
N CYS A 106 -35.51 1.37 5.18
CA CYS A 106 -36.15 0.76 4.02
C CYS A 106 -37.64 1.15 3.92
N MET A 107 -37.89 2.33 3.34
CA MET A 107 -39.06 2.71 2.58
C MET A 107 -38.91 2.29 1.10
N PHE A 108 -38.09 1.27 0.83
CA PHE A 108 -37.78 0.74 -0.49
C PHE A 108 -37.96 -0.79 -0.47
N ASP A 109 -39.13 -1.26 -0.04
CA ASP A 109 -39.64 -2.49 -0.63
C ASP A 109 -39.82 -2.20 -2.12
N VAL A 110 -38.85 -2.63 -2.93
CA VAL A 110 -39.04 -2.71 -4.37
C VAL A 110 -40.24 -3.63 -4.57
N PRO A 111 -41.35 -3.18 -5.19
CA PRO A 111 -42.45 -4.06 -5.49
C PRO A 111 -41.88 -5.25 -6.27
N LYS A 112 -42.01 -6.47 -5.73
CA LYS A 112 -41.74 -7.68 -6.50
C LYS A 112 -42.67 -7.62 -7.71
N ALA A 113 -42.10 -7.41 -8.89
CA ALA A 113 -42.85 -7.47 -10.14
C ALA A 113 -43.54 -8.83 -10.21
N SER A 114 -44.88 -8.81 -10.21
CA SER A 114 -45.74 -9.93 -10.63
C SER A 114 -45.93 -9.89 -12.14
#